data_AF-A0A523S3V9-F1
#
_entry.id   AF-A0A523S3V9-F1
#
_cell.length_a   1.000
_cell.length_b   1.000
_cell.length_c   1.000
_cell.angle_alpha   90.00
_cell.angle_beta   90.00
_cell.angle_gamma   90.00
#
_symmetry.space_group_name_H-M   'P 1'
#
loop_
_entity.id
_entity.type
_entity.pdbx_description
1 polymer ?
#
loop_
_entity_poly.entity_id
_entity_poly.type
_entity_poly.pdbx_seq_one_letter_code
_entity_poly.pdbx_strand_id
1 'polypeptide(L)'
;MLNLALATALNDLQFYLDEEAARTAPEVKALLKVLAESEETLIAAIEGMMIGGVTTAMEEVLRLRDSTIPPNENPFDFGSAFSPGLQFERWNICNGALERGIKAYHFYISIATRAKSKVVSRLFEYIAYLKGGHIERIRRVCESFGDAEGRYE
;
A
#
# COMPACT_ATOMS: atom_id res chain seq x y z
N MET A 1 -1.22 -17.68 9.46
CA MET A 1 -1.23 -16.22 9.67
C MET A 1 -0.46 -15.49 8.58
N LEU A 2 0.80 -15.85 8.29
CA LEU A 2 1.53 -15.29 7.14
C LEU A 2 0.81 -15.55 5.81
N ASN A 3 0.23 -16.75 5.60
CA ASN A 3 -0.60 -17.02 4.42
C ASN A 3 -1.79 -16.06 4.25
N LEU A 4 -2.34 -15.54 5.36
CA LEU A 4 -3.45 -14.60 5.31
C LEU A 4 -2.98 -13.22 4.84
N ALA A 5 -1.86 -12.75 5.41
CA ALA A 5 -1.23 -11.51 4.96
C ALA A 5 -0.75 -11.61 3.50
N LEU A 6 -0.18 -12.74 3.12
CA LEU A 6 0.24 -13.02 1.75
C LEU A 6 -0.96 -12.99 0.79
N ALA A 7 -2.06 -13.67 1.14
CA ALA A 7 -3.26 -13.66 0.31
C ALA A 7 -3.84 -12.23 0.16
N THR A 8 -3.85 -11.43 1.23
CA THR A 8 -4.27 -10.02 1.15
C THR A 8 -3.37 -9.22 0.21
N ALA A 9 -2.04 -9.36 0.33
CA ALA A 9 -1.10 -8.65 -0.52
C ALA A 9 -1.18 -9.09 -2.00
N LEU A 10 -1.34 -10.39 -2.26
CA LEU A 10 -1.55 -10.91 -3.61
C LEU A 10 -2.85 -10.40 -4.24
N ASN A 11 -3.93 -10.24 -3.46
CA ASN A 11 -5.17 -9.66 -3.95
C ASN A 11 -5.02 -8.18 -4.31
N ASP A 12 -4.18 -7.43 -3.58
CA ASP A 12 -3.88 -6.04 -3.92
C ASP A 12 -2.96 -5.95 -5.15
N LEU A 13 -1.99 -6.85 -5.27
CA LEU A 13 -1.16 -6.95 -6.49
C LEU A 13 -2.02 -7.26 -7.72
N GLN A 14 -2.93 -8.23 -7.62
CA GLN A 14 -3.84 -8.57 -8.71
C GLN A 14 -4.69 -7.38 -9.15
N PHE A 15 -5.16 -6.56 -8.20
CA PHE A 15 -5.87 -5.32 -8.53
C PHE A 15 -5.04 -4.40 -9.41
N TYR A 16 -3.75 -4.19 -9.10
CA TYR A 16 -2.89 -3.35 -9.93
C TYR A 16 -2.66 -3.93 -11.32
N LEU A 17 -2.48 -5.24 -11.45
CA LEU A 17 -2.29 -5.92 -12.73
C LEU A 17 -3.56 -5.87 -13.60
N ASP A 18 -4.72 -6.06 -12.99
CA ASP A 18 -6.02 -5.99 -13.68
C ASP A 18 -6.31 -4.57 -14.16
N GLU A 19 -6.08 -3.56 -13.32
CA GLU A 19 -6.20 -2.16 -13.73
C GLU A 19 -5.18 -1.82 -14.83
N GLU A 20 -3.94 -2.31 -14.76
CA GLU A 20 -2.94 -2.00 -15.79
C GLU A 20 -3.35 -2.57 -17.15
N ALA A 21 -3.89 -3.79 -17.16
CA ALA A 21 -4.39 -4.44 -18.36
C ALA A 21 -5.60 -3.73 -18.98
N ALA A 22 -6.47 -3.15 -18.14
CA ALA A 22 -7.70 -2.49 -18.57
C ALA A 22 -7.49 -1.07 -19.14
N ARG A 23 -6.36 -0.43 -18.83
CA ARG A 23 -6.10 0.97 -19.22
C ARG A 23 -5.27 1.06 -20.49
N THR A 24 -5.38 2.17 -21.20
CA THR A 24 -4.61 2.44 -22.43
C THR A 24 -3.58 3.53 -22.24
N ALA A 25 -3.86 4.52 -21.38
CA ALA A 25 -2.97 5.65 -21.13
C ALA A 25 -1.61 5.20 -20.55
N PRO A 26 -0.47 5.50 -21.21
CA PRO A 26 0.85 5.09 -20.75
C PRO A 26 1.19 5.59 -19.35
N GLU A 27 0.75 6.79 -18.98
CA GLU A 27 1.02 7.40 -17.68
C GLU A 27 0.28 6.68 -16.55
N VAL A 28 -0.96 6.22 -16.83
CA VAL A 28 -1.74 5.43 -15.88
C VAL A 28 -1.12 4.04 -15.71
N LYS A 29 -0.63 3.43 -16.79
CA LYS A 29 0.11 2.15 -16.70
C LYS A 29 1.40 2.30 -15.90
N ALA A 30 2.15 3.37 -16.13
CA ALA A 30 3.38 3.64 -15.38
C ALA A 30 3.09 3.80 -13.88
N LEU A 31 2.04 4.56 -13.53
CA LEU A 31 1.55 4.67 -12.16
C LEU A 31 1.25 3.29 -11.56
N LEU A 32 0.43 2.48 -12.23
CA LEU A 32 0.02 1.16 -11.75
C LEU A 32 1.20 0.20 -11.58
N LYS A 33 2.20 0.22 -12.48
CA LYS A 33 3.44 -0.56 -12.33
C LYS A 33 4.23 -0.17 -11.09
N VAL A 34 4.40 1.13 -10.85
CA VAL A 34 5.12 1.62 -9.66
C VAL A 34 4.40 1.20 -8.36
N LEU A 35 3.06 1.17 -8.37
CA LEU A 35 2.27 0.69 -7.24
C LEU A 35 2.39 -0.84 -7.08
N ALA A 36 2.33 -1.60 -8.19
CA ALA A 36 2.52 -3.04 -8.19
C ALA A 36 3.89 -3.45 -7.63
N GLU A 37 4.98 -2.83 -8.09
CA GLU A 37 6.34 -3.06 -7.58
C GLU A 37 6.45 -2.82 -6.05
N SER A 38 5.69 -1.85 -5.54
CA SER A 38 5.64 -1.61 -4.10
C SER A 38 4.93 -2.74 -3.34
N GLU A 39 3.88 -3.32 -3.91
CA GLU A 39 3.17 -4.45 -3.31
C GLU A 39 4.01 -5.74 -3.40
N GLU A 40 4.72 -5.94 -4.51
CA GLU A 40 5.69 -7.04 -4.68
C GLU A 40 6.79 -7.01 -3.60
N THR A 41 7.24 -5.81 -3.21
CA THR A 41 8.21 -5.64 -2.11
C THR A 41 7.63 -6.15 -0.78
N LEU A 42 6.35 -5.88 -0.50
CA LEU A 42 5.66 -6.41 0.68
C LEU A 42 5.49 -7.93 0.61
N ILE A 43 5.11 -8.46 -0.55
CA ILE A 43 4.98 -9.90 -0.78
C ILE A 43 6.31 -10.60 -0.52
N ALA A 44 7.41 -10.10 -1.10
CA ALA A 44 8.74 -10.66 -0.89
C ALA A 44 9.15 -10.64 0.59
N ALA A 45 8.81 -9.59 1.34
CA ALA A 45 9.05 -9.54 2.77
C ALA A 45 8.24 -10.61 3.53
N ILE A 46 6.97 -10.81 3.17
CA ILE A 46 6.10 -11.82 3.78
C ILE A 46 6.61 -13.24 3.46
N GLU A 47 6.98 -13.52 2.22
CA GLU A 47 7.54 -14.80 1.80
C GLU A 47 8.88 -15.08 2.47
N GLY A 48 9.75 -14.06 2.59
CA GLY A 48 10.99 -14.13 3.34
C GLY A 48 10.76 -14.56 4.79
N MET A 49 9.72 -14.02 5.45
CA MET A 49 9.32 -14.44 6.79
C MET A 49 8.77 -15.87 6.86
N MET A 50 8.14 -16.35 5.79
CA MET A 50 7.65 -17.73 5.70
C MET A 50 8.80 -18.74 5.56
N ILE A 51 9.87 -18.37 4.84
CA ILE A 51 11.03 -19.22 4.59
C ILE A 51 12.02 -19.17 5.77
N GLY A 52 12.43 -17.96 6.17
CA GLY A 52 13.50 -17.73 7.14
C GLY A 52 13.03 -17.60 8.60
N GLY A 53 11.71 -17.52 8.83
CA GLY A 53 11.14 -17.20 10.13
C GLY A 53 11.03 -15.70 10.39
N VAL A 54 10.49 -15.34 11.56
CA VAL A 54 10.04 -13.97 11.86
C VAL A 54 11.00 -13.17 12.75
N THR A 55 12.20 -13.68 13.04
CA THR A 55 13.12 -13.07 14.02
C THR A 55 13.55 -11.66 13.62
N THR A 56 13.92 -11.45 12.34
CA THR A 56 14.28 -10.11 11.83
C THR A 56 13.10 -9.14 11.92
N ALA A 57 11.89 -9.59 11.57
CA ALA A 57 10.68 -8.77 11.72
C ALA A 57 10.42 -8.37 13.18
N MET A 58 10.71 -9.26 14.13
CA MET A 58 10.56 -8.96 15.55
C MET A 58 11.58 -7.94 16.06
N GLU A 59 12.82 -7.99 15.59
CA GLU A 59 13.86 -7.01 15.93
C GLU A 59 13.53 -5.63 15.38
N GLU A 60 13.06 -5.55 14.13
CA GLU A 60 12.68 -4.28 13.50
C GLU A 60 11.49 -3.61 14.20
N VAL A 61 10.44 -4.36 14.57
CA VAL A 61 9.28 -3.77 15.30
C VAL A 61 9.69 -3.14 16.63
N LEU A 62 10.67 -3.74 17.34
CA LEU A 62 11.15 -3.16 18.59
C LEU A 62 11.85 -1.82 18.38
N ARG A 63 12.51 -1.63 17.23
CA ARG A 63 13.16 -0.36 16.86
C ARG A 63 12.13 0.69 16.41
N LEU A 64 11.06 0.26 15.76
CA LEU A 64 10.08 1.13 15.10
C LEU A 64 8.94 1.60 16.01
N ARG A 65 8.75 0.96 17.17
CA ARG A 65 7.61 1.20 18.06
C ARG A 65 7.48 2.66 18.52
N ASP A 66 8.59 3.39 18.60
CA ASP A 66 8.62 4.79 19.05
C ASP A 66 8.59 5.79 17.88
N SER A 67 8.63 5.33 16.62
CA SER A 67 8.74 6.17 15.42
C SER A 67 7.64 5.94 14.38
N THR A 68 6.65 5.10 14.67
CA THR A 68 5.60 4.77 13.70
C THR A 68 4.53 5.86 13.68
N ILE A 69 4.58 6.72 12.66
CA ILE A 69 3.50 7.68 12.36
C ILE A 69 2.41 6.92 11.58
N PRO A 70 1.13 6.96 12.01
CA PRO A 70 0.04 6.39 11.24
C PRO A 70 0.01 6.97 9.81
N PRO A 71 -0.30 6.17 8.78
CA PRO A 71 -0.32 6.65 7.41
C PRO A 71 -1.41 7.72 7.22
N ASN A 72 -1.20 8.64 6.28
CA ASN A 72 -2.25 9.59 5.91
C ASN A 72 -3.42 8.84 5.22
N GLU A 73 -4.62 8.93 5.78
CA GLU A 73 -5.83 8.25 5.31
C GLU A 73 -6.76 9.14 4.46
N ASN A 74 -6.51 10.45 4.38
CA ASN A 74 -7.41 11.40 3.72
C ASN A 74 -7.52 11.13 2.20
N PRO A 75 -8.70 10.92 1.61
CA PRO A 75 -8.81 10.72 0.16
C PRO A 75 -8.07 11.80 -0.66
N PHE A 76 -7.52 11.42 -1.82
CA PHE A 76 -6.98 12.41 -2.74
C PHE A 76 -8.10 13.28 -3.29
N ASP A 77 -7.88 14.59 -3.31
CA ASP A 77 -8.77 15.57 -3.94
C ASP A 77 -7.98 16.27 -5.05
N PHE A 78 -7.88 15.61 -6.20
CA PHE A 78 -7.43 16.25 -7.43
C PHE A 78 -8.64 16.98 -7.98
N GLY A 79 -8.64 18.30 -7.91
CA GLY A 79 -9.85 19.12 -8.02
C GLY A 79 -10.80 18.73 -9.16
N SER A 80 -12.11 18.79 -8.83
CA SER A 80 -13.28 18.59 -9.70
C SER A 80 -13.54 17.15 -10.17
N ALA A 81 -14.66 16.59 -9.68
CA ALA A 81 -15.31 15.39 -10.23
C ALA A 81 -15.73 15.51 -11.71
N PHE A 82 -15.49 16.66 -12.34
CA PHE A 82 -15.75 16.95 -13.75
C PHE A 82 -14.48 17.19 -14.58
N SER A 83 -13.28 16.98 -14.02
CA SER A 83 -12.05 17.04 -14.82
C SER A 83 -12.07 15.96 -15.89
N PRO A 84 -12.11 16.31 -17.19
CA PRO A 84 -12.26 15.32 -18.24
C PRO A 84 -10.96 14.54 -18.46
N GLY A 85 -11.08 13.24 -18.72
CA GLY A 85 -9.98 12.41 -19.23
C GLY A 85 -9.04 11.83 -18.17
N LEU A 86 -7.73 11.99 -18.42
CA LEU A 86 -6.63 11.30 -17.74
C LEU A 86 -6.55 11.56 -16.24
N GLN A 87 -6.90 12.77 -15.81
CA GLN A 87 -6.86 13.18 -14.40
C GLN A 87 -7.91 12.43 -13.57
N PHE A 88 -9.12 12.23 -14.10
CA PHE A 88 -10.16 11.45 -13.43
C PHE A 88 -9.79 9.96 -13.34
N GLU A 89 -9.17 9.39 -14.37
CA GLU A 89 -8.68 8.00 -14.32
C GLU A 89 -7.60 7.82 -13.24
N ARG A 90 -6.62 8.73 -13.18
CA ARG A 90 -5.58 8.73 -12.14
C ARG A 90 -6.18 8.88 -10.74
N TRP A 91 -7.15 9.79 -10.57
CA TRP A 91 -7.85 10.01 -9.31
C TRP A 91 -8.53 8.73 -8.81
N ASN A 92 -9.29 8.05 -9.68
CA ASN A 92 -9.98 6.81 -9.33
C ASN A 92 -8.99 5.71 -8.90
N ILE A 93 -7.90 5.56 -9.64
CA ILE A 93 -6.87 4.55 -9.33
C ILE A 93 -6.18 4.86 -8.00
N CYS A 94 -5.77 6.11 -7.80
CA CYS A 94 -5.10 6.54 -6.58
C CYS A 94 -5.98 6.37 -5.34
N ASN A 95 -7.27 6.75 -5.42
CA ASN A 95 -8.19 6.55 -4.31
C ASN A 95 -8.55 5.07 -4.10
N GLY A 96 -8.69 4.27 -5.17
CA GLY A 96 -8.89 2.82 -5.05
C GLY A 96 -7.70 2.09 -4.41
N ALA A 97 -6.48 2.45 -4.81
CA ALA A 97 -5.23 1.93 -4.23
C ALA A 97 -5.11 2.32 -2.74
N LEU A 98 -5.39 3.59 -2.43
CA LEU A 98 -5.37 4.10 -1.07
C LEU A 98 -6.40 3.39 -0.18
N GLU A 99 -7.64 3.26 -0.63
CA GLU A 99 -8.71 2.60 0.12
C GLU A 99 -8.34 1.15 0.45
N ARG A 100 -7.81 0.40 -0.52
CA ARG A 100 -7.31 -0.97 -0.31
C ARG A 100 -6.16 -1.00 0.69
N GLY A 101 -5.19 -0.11 0.52
CA GLY A 101 -4.04 0.03 1.42
C GLY A 101 -4.46 0.26 2.87
N ILE A 102 -5.37 1.21 3.11
CA ILE A 102 -5.90 1.56 4.43
C ILE A 102 -6.66 0.39 5.04
N LYS A 103 -7.54 -0.28 4.27
CA LYS A 103 -8.28 -1.47 4.74
C LYS A 103 -7.34 -2.57 5.19
N ALA A 104 -6.30 -2.86 4.42
CA ALA A 104 -5.30 -3.87 4.77
C ALA A 104 -4.47 -3.44 6.00
N TYR A 105 -4.06 -2.18 6.08
CA TYR A 105 -3.36 -1.62 7.23
C TYR A 105 -4.16 -1.81 8.53
N HIS A 106 -5.43 -1.36 8.55
CA HIS A 106 -6.30 -1.55 9.72
C HIS A 106 -6.56 -3.01 10.02
N PHE A 107 -6.71 -3.85 8.99
CA PHE A 107 -6.86 -5.28 9.18
C PHE A 107 -5.67 -5.87 9.94
N TYR A 108 -4.43 -5.54 9.56
CA TYR A 108 -3.23 -6.00 10.25
C TYR A 108 -3.14 -5.46 11.69
N ILE A 109 -3.41 -4.18 11.91
CA ILE A 109 -3.47 -3.60 13.26
C ILE A 109 -4.54 -4.28 14.12
N SER A 110 -5.70 -4.61 13.54
CA SER A 110 -6.78 -5.30 14.25
C SER A 110 -6.36 -6.70 14.71
N ILE A 111 -5.60 -7.43 13.89
CA ILE A 111 -5.06 -8.73 14.25
C ILE A 111 -3.99 -8.57 15.33
N ALA A 112 -3.08 -7.61 15.16
CA ALA A 112 -2.01 -7.34 16.11
C ALA A 112 -2.54 -7.08 17.52
N THR A 113 -3.60 -6.24 17.61
CA THR A 113 -4.24 -5.85 18.88
C THR A 113 -4.99 -7.02 19.54
N ARG A 114 -5.57 -7.92 18.75
CA ARG A 114 -6.37 -9.05 19.26
C ARG A 114 -5.56 -10.33 19.49
N ALA A 115 -4.31 -10.36 19.04
CA ALA A 115 -3.46 -11.54 19.13
C ALA A 115 -3.07 -11.84 20.58
N LYS A 116 -3.38 -13.05 21.05
CA LYS A 116 -2.95 -13.54 22.38
C LYS A 116 -1.44 -13.85 22.43
N SER A 117 -0.86 -14.21 21.29
CA SER A 117 0.59 -14.46 21.17
C SER A 117 1.32 -13.15 20.90
N LYS A 118 2.30 -12.82 21.74
CA LYS A 118 3.18 -11.66 21.52
C LYS A 118 3.90 -11.73 20.18
N VAL A 119 4.35 -12.92 19.77
CA VAL A 119 5.01 -13.13 18.47
C VAL A 119 4.07 -12.76 17.32
N VAL A 120 2.81 -13.23 17.39
CA VAL A 120 1.80 -12.91 16.36
C VAL A 120 1.46 -11.43 16.38
N SER A 121 1.30 -10.83 17.56
CA SER A 121 1.03 -9.40 17.72
C SER A 121 2.12 -8.57 17.04
N ARG A 122 3.39 -8.81 17.38
CA ARG A 122 4.54 -8.12 16.78
C ARG A 122 4.65 -8.35 15.27
N LEU A 123 4.40 -9.57 14.81
CA LEU A 123 4.43 -9.87 13.39
C LEU A 123 3.43 -9.01 12.60
N PHE A 124 2.21 -8.86 13.10
CA PHE A 124 1.22 -8.03 12.42
C PHE A 124 1.44 -6.53 12.60
N GLU A 125 2.06 -6.09 13.70
CA GLU A 125 2.57 -4.71 13.80
C GLU A 125 3.63 -4.44 12.72
N TYR A 126 4.54 -5.40 12.46
CA TYR A 126 5.54 -5.27 11.40
C TYR A 126 4.89 -5.18 10.01
N ILE A 127 3.96 -6.07 9.72
CA ILE A 127 3.28 -6.09 8.42
C ILE A 127 2.44 -4.81 8.25
N ALA A 128 1.79 -4.32 9.31
CA ALA A 128 1.11 -3.03 9.29
C ALA A 128 2.08 -1.87 9.02
N TYR A 129 3.27 -1.88 9.64
CA TYR A 129 4.31 -0.89 9.36
C TYR A 129 4.74 -0.90 7.88
N LEU A 130 5.01 -2.09 7.31
CA LEU A 130 5.35 -2.21 5.88
C LEU A 130 4.21 -1.70 4.99
N LYS A 131 2.95 -2.02 5.33
CA LYS A 131 1.79 -1.52 4.59
C LYS A 131 1.61 -0.01 4.74
N GLY A 132 1.93 0.56 5.92
CA GLY A 132 2.01 2.01 6.12
C GLY A 132 3.02 2.67 5.19
N GLY A 133 4.21 2.08 5.06
CA GLY A 133 5.22 2.53 4.08
C GLY A 133 4.74 2.46 2.64
N HIS A 134 3.97 1.43 2.27
CA HIS A 134 3.32 1.34 0.96
C HIS A 134 2.27 2.45 0.75
N ILE A 135 1.44 2.76 1.75
CA ILE A 135 0.48 3.87 1.67
C ILE A 135 1.20 5.21 1.47
N GLU A 136 2.29 5.45 2.17
CA GLU A 136 3.12 6.65 1.96
C GLU A 136 3.73 6.70 0.55
N ARG A 137 4.07 5.55 -0.04
CA ARG A 137 4.49 5.49 -1.43
C ARG A 137 3.34 5.79 -2.39
N ILE A 138 2.14 5.26 -2.16
CA ILE A 138 0.93 5.61 -2.92
C ILE A 138 0.74 7.12 -2.91
N ARG A 139 0.82 7.77 -1.73
CA ARG A 139 0.75 9.23 -1.56
C ARG A 139 1.73 9.96 -2.46
N ARG A 140 3.02 9.71 -2.26
CA ARG A 140 4.09 10.41 -2.99
C ARG A 140 3.97 10.24 -4.49
N VAL A 141 3.68 9.02 -4.95
CA VAL A 141 3.54 8.73 -6.37
C VAL A 141 2.32 9.48 -6.91
N CYS A 142 1.13 9.29 -6.34
CA CYS A 142 -0.09 9.94 -6.80
C CYS A 142 -0.03 11.47 -6.77
N GLU A 143 0.59 12.07 -5.75
CA GLU A 143 0.82 13.52 -5.66
C GLU A 143 1.81 14.00 -6.73
N SER A 144 2.89 13.26 -6.98
CA SER A 144 3.88 13.63 -8.01
C SER A 144 3.30 13.64 -9.44
N PHE A 145 2.27 12.83 -9.69
CA PHE A 145 1.53 12.84 -10.95
C PHE A 145 0.46 13.95 -11.01
N GLY A 146 0.04 14.51 -9.87
CA GLY A 146 -0.82 15.69 -9.80
C GLY A 146 -0.07 17.00 -10.08
N ASP A 147 1.15 17.13 -9.55
CA ASP A 147 1.98 18.35 -9.68
C ASP A 147 2.68 18.50 -11.05
N ALA A 148 2.64 17.46 -11.90
CA ALA A 148 3.28 17.48 -13.21
C ALA A 148 2.50 18.32 -14.24
N GLU A 149 1.19 18.50 -14.07
CA GLU A 149 0.33 19.26 -15.00
C GLU A 149 0.16 20.74 -14.60
N GLY A 150 0.32 21.11 -13.33
CA GLY A 150 0.25 22.50 -12.86
C GLY A 150 1.46 23.39 -13.24
N ARG A 151 2.39 22.89 -14.05
CA ARG A 151 3.58 23.62 -14.53
C ARG A 151 3.46 24.12 -15.97
N TYR A 152 2.29 23.96 -16.60
CA TYR A 152 1.98 24.44 -17.95
C TYR A 152 0.75 25.36 -17.99
N GLU A 153 0.50 26.12 -16.92
CA GLU A 153 -0.41 27.28 -16.94
C GLU A 153 0.38 28.59 -16.83
#